data_AF-A0A838SWA7-F1
#
_entry.id   AF-A0A838SWA7-F1
#
_cell.length_a   1.000
_cell.length_b   1.000
_cell.length_c   1.000
_cell.angle_alpha   90.00
_cell.angle_beta   90.00
_cell.angle_gamma   90.00
#
_symmetry.space_group_name_H-M   'P 1'
#
loop_
_entity.id
_entity.type
_entity.pdbx_description
1 polymer ?
#
loop_
_entity_poly.entity_id
_entity_poly.type
_entity_poly.pdbx_seq_one_letter_code
_entity_poly.pdbx_strand_id
1 'polypeptide(L)'
;MRTTSSPQPGPPLVWDDRLWEDAWERLLSHPERHRIAVQVWRGQLPPDPFERRVGAELARRWRRTARNLALLYGLWALFWGLLTWDDWRPDGVLRSLLTISCALIGVAAVSACVAVRRRLRNHLRRWATAANPPT
;
A
#
# COMPACT_ATOMS: atom_id res chain seq x y z
N MET A 1 -49.78 -4.35 17.82
CA MET A 1 -48.78 -3.27 17.66
C MET A 1 -47.42 -3.92 17.49
N ARG A 2 -46.80 -3.84 16.30
CA ARG A 2 -45.51 -4.48 15.98
C ARG A 2 -44.43 -3.40 16.09
N THR A 3 -43.63 -3.41 17.15
CA THR A 3 -42.50 -2.51 17.33
C THR A 3 -41.42 -2.83 16.30
N THR A 4 -41.29 -1.98 15.29
CA THR A 4 -40.14 -1.97 14.38
C THR A 4 -38.93 -1.46 15.16
N SER A 5 -38.13 -2.36 15.71
CA SER A 5 -36.80 -2.02 16.22
C SER A 5 -35.94 -1.56 15.04
N SER A 6 -35.64 -0.26 15.01
CA SER A 6 -34.66 0.28 14.07
C SER A 6 -33.32 -0.44 14.30
N PRO A 7 -32.65 -0.99 13.27
CA PRO A 7 -31.39 -1.69 13.45
C PRO A 7 -30.39 -0.70 14.03
N GLN A 8 -29.97 -0.96 15.28
CA GLN A 8 -28.90 -0.20 15.91
C GLN A 8 -27.67 -0.24 14.98
N PRO A 9 -27.05 0.91 14.66
CA PRO A 9 -25.81 0.91 13.91
C PRO A 9 -24.78 0.15 14.75
N GLY A 10 -24.40 -1.04 14.27
CA GLY A 10 -23.41 -1.87 14.93
C GLY A 10 -22.10 -1.10 15.14
N PRO A 11 -21.29 -1.50 16.14
CA PRO A 11 -20.01 -0.85 16.41
C PRO A 11 -19.15 -0.79 15.13
N PRO A 12 -18.31 0.26 14.97
CA PRO A 12 -17.44 0.37 13.81
C PRO A 12 -16.58 -0.88 13.70
N LEU A 13 -16.67 -1.57 12.56
CA LEU A 13 -15.90 -2.78 12.29
C LEU A 13 -14.40 -2.45 12.33
N VAL A 14 -13.72 -2.93 13.37
CA VAL A 14 -12.25 -2.83 13.48
C VAL A 14 -11.65 -3.99 12.70
N TRP A 15 -10.88 -3.68 11.66
CA TRP A 15 -10.14 -4.68 10.90
C TRP A 15 -8.93 -5.14 11.71
N ASP A 16 -9.02 -6.32 12.33
CA ASP A 16 -7.85 -7.01 12.85
C ASP A 16 -7.23 -7.91 11.77
N ASP A 17 -6.07 -8.53 12.07
CA ASP A 17 -5.38 -9.40 11.11
C ASP A 17 -6.17 -10.67 10.79
N ARG A 18 -6.91 -11.23 11.76
CA ARG A 18 -7.66 -12.47 11.58
C ARG A 18 -8.91 -12.26 10.72
N LEU A 19 -9.66 -11.20 10.99
CA LEU A 19 -10.83 -10.78 10.25
C LEU A 19 -10.46 -10.35 8.82
N TRP A 20 -9.28 -9.76 8.63
CA TRP A 20 -8.75 -9.56 7.28
C TRP A 20 -8.46 -10.89 6.58
N GLU A 21 -7.78 -11.82 7.23
CA GLU A 21 -7.42 -13.12 6.65
C GLU A 21 -8.67 -13.93 6.31
N ASP A 22 -9.66 -13.96 7.20
CA ASP A 22 -10.96 -14.58 6.93
C ASP A 22 -11.70 -13.90 5.77
N ALA A 23 -11.77 -12.57 5.74
CA ALA A 23 -12.44 -11.86 4.66
C ALA A 23 -11.73 -11.98 3.32
N TRP A 24 -10.40 -11.96 3.31
CA TRP A 24 -9.59 -11.97 2.11
C TRP A 24 -9.42 -13.38 1.54
N GLU A 25 -9.20 -14.37 2.39
CA GLU A 25 -8.88 -15.74 1.95
C GLU A 25 -10.09 -16.65 1.90
N ARG A 26 -11.01 -16.52 2.87
CA ARG A 26 -12.15 -17.44 3.01
C ARG A 26 -13.42 -16.92 2.36
N LEU A 27 -13.70 -15.62 2.46
CA LEU A 27 -14.91 -15.02 1.88
C LEU A 27 -14.76 -14.63 0.41
N LEU A 28 -13.54 -14.32 -0.05
CA LEU A 28 -13.30 -13.90 -1.42
C LEU A 28 -12.66 -15.00 -2.27
N SER A 29 -13.32 -15.32 -3.37
CA SER A 29 -12.75 -16.17 -4.40
C SER A 29 -11.52 -15.50 -5.03
N HIS A 30 -10.63 -16.30 -5.61
CA HIS A 30 -9.44 -15.79 -6.29
C HIS A 30 -9.72 -14.70 -7.36
N PRO A 31 -10.73 -14.83 -8.25
CA PRO A 31 -11.03 -13.78 -9.21
C PRO A 31 -11.55 -12.49 -8.57
N GLU A 32 -12.29 -12.58 -7.46
CA GLU A 32 -12.78 -11.39 -6.73
C GLU A 32 -11.63 -10.64 -6.08
N ARG A 33 -10.68 -11.34 -5.44
CA ARG A 33 -9.45 -10.73 -4.91
C ARG A 33 -8.68 -9.98 -5.98
N HIS A 34 -8.52 -10.60 -7.15
CA HIS A 34 -7.83 -9.97 -8.27
C HIS A 34 -8.58 -8.72 -8.75
N ARG A 35 -9.90 -8.80 -8.93
CA ARG A 35 -10.74 -7.67 -9.34
C ARG A 35 -10.65 -6.51 -8.35
N ILE A 36 -10.79 -6.78 -7.05
CA ILE A 36 -10.69 -5.76 -5.99
C ILE A 36 -9.29 -5.14 -6.00
N ALA A 37 -8.23 -5.94 -6.11
CA ALA A 37 -6.86 -5.43 -6.17
C ALA A 37 -6.63 -4.53 -7.39
N VAL A 38 -7.12 -4.91 -8.56
CA VAL A 38 -7.04 -4.10 -9.79
C VAL A 38 -7.86 -2.82 -9.66
N GLN A 39 -9.05 -2.87 -9.08
CA GLN A 39 -9.88 -1.69 -8.85
C GLN A 39 -9.20 -0.71 -7.89
N VAL A 40 -8.65 -1.21 -6.78
CA VAL A 40 -7.86 -0.42 -5.82
C VAL A 40 -6.65 0.21 -6.52
N TRP A 41 -5.93 -0.55 -7.35
CA TRP A 41 -4.80 -0.05 -8.13
C TRP A 41 -5.19 1.04 -9.14
N ARG A 42 -6.31 0.85 -9.84
CA ARG A 42 -6.89 1.82 -10.79
C ARG A 42 -7.55 3.00 -10.09
N GLY A 43 -7.79 2.91 -8.78
CA GLY A 43 -8.49 3.94 -8.01
C GLY A 43 -9.99 3.95 -8.16
N GLN A 44 -10.56 2.88 -8.72
CA GLN A 44 -11.99 2.73 -8.93
C GLN A 44 -12.66 2.32 -7.63
N LEU A 45 -13.80 2.95 -7.32
CA LEU A 45 -14.59 2.58 -6.15
C LEU A 45 -15.40 1.33 -6.49
N PRO A 46 -15.25 0.21 -5.74
CA PRO A 46 -16.07 -0.97 -5.96
C PRO A 46 -17.56 -0.63 -5.79
N PRO A 47 -18.48 -1.24 -6.56
CA PRO A 47 -19.91 -0.95 -6.43
C PRO A 47 -20.45 -1.44 -5.07
N ASP A 48 -19.99 -2.60 -4.61
CA ASP A 48 -20.47 -3.26 -3.40
C ASP A 48 -19.88 -2.65 -2.11
N PRO A 49 -20.70 -2.36 -1.08
CA PRO A 49 -20.24 -1.80 0.19
C PRO A 49 -19.23 -2.67 0.95
N PHE A 50 -19.29 -4.01 0.86
CA PHE A 50 -18.29 -4.88 1.48
C PHE A 50 -16.96 -4.78 0.73
N GLU A 51 -16.97 -4.89 -0.60
CA GLU A 51 -15.79 -4.69 -1.45
C GLU A 51 -15.13 -3.32 -1.23
N ARG A 52 -15.90 -2.25 -1.02
CA ARG A 52 -15.35 -0.92 -0.68
C ARG A 52 -14.56 -0.95 0.62
N ARG A 53 -15.06 -1.63 1.66
CA ARG A 53 -14.37 -1.74 2.95
C ARG A 53 -13.11 -2.58 2.81
N VAL A 54 -13.20 -3.73 2.13
CA VAL A 54 -12.03 -4.59 1.84
C VAL A 54 -10.99 -3.84 1.01
N GLY A 55 -11.41 -3.13 -0.04
CA GLY A 55 -10.51 -2.35 -0.89
C GLY A 55 -9.83 -1.20 -0.13
N ALA A 56 -10.55 -0.54 0.78
CA ALA A 56 -9.97 0.49 1.63
C ALA A 56 -8.91 -0.08 2.59
N GLU A 57 -9.17 -1.25 3.16
CA GLU A 57 -8.21 -1.94 4.04
C GLU A 57 -7.00 -2.48 3.24
N LEU A 58 -7.22 -3.03 2.04
CA LEU A 58 -6.16 -3.43 1.13
C LEU A 58 -5.22 -2.25 0.81
N ALA A 59 -5.79 -1.09 0.49
CA ALA A 59 -5.03 0.12 0.22
C ALA A 59 -4.21 0.58 1.44
N ARG A 60 -4.75 0.45 2.66
CA ARG A 60 -4.02 0.75 3.91
C ARG A 60 -2.86 -0.21 4.12
N ARG A 61 -3.08 -1.52 3.93
CA ARG A 61 -2.05 -2.56 4.03
C ARG A 61 -0.95 -2.34 3.01
N TRP A 62 -1.27 -2.14 1.73
CA TRP A 62 -0.30 -1.78 0.69
C TRP A 62 0.50 -0.53 1.04
N ARG A 63 -0.14 0.49 1.63
CA ARG A 63 0.55 1.70 2.09
C ARG A 63 1.57 1.41 3.19
N ARG A 64 1.26 0.48 4.11
CA ARG A 64 2.18 0.04 5.18
C ARG A 64 3.32 -0.79 4.59
N THR A 65 3.03 -1.74 3.71
CA THR A 65 4.05 -2.54 3.02
C THR A 65 4.99 -1.67 2.19
N ALA A 66 4.47 -0.71 1.42
CA ALA A 66 5.28 0.24 0.66
C ALA A 66 6.19 1.09 1.56
N ARG A 67 5.75 1.44 2.78
CA ARG A 67 6.62 2.12 3.76
C ARG A 67 7.75 1.20 4.21
N ASN A 68 7.45 -0.05 4.54
CA ASN A 68 8.46 -1.01 4.99
C ASN A 68 9.49 -1.29 3.88
N LEU A 69 9.03 -1.46 2.64
CA LEU A 69 9.90 -1.61 1.47
C LEU A 69 10.76 -0.36 1.24
N ALA A 70 10.18 0.84 1.34
CA ALA A 70 10.96 2.08 1.22
C ALA A 70 12.05 2.19 2.30
N LEU A 71 11.78 1.73 3.53
CA LEU A 71 12.79 1.71 4.59
C LEU A 71 13.89 0.70 4.29
N LEU A 72 13.53 -0.52 3.87
CA LEU A 72 14.48 -1.57 3.54
C LEU A 72 15.39 -1.14 2.38
N TYR A 73 14.82 -0.67 1.28
CA TYR A 73 15.59 -0.18 0.13
C TYR A 73 16.34 1.11 0.44
N GLY A 74 15.82 1.96 1.33
CA GLY A 74 16.53 3.15 1.80
C GLY A 74 17.79 2.80 2.59
N LEU A 75 17.70 1.84 3.52
CA LEU A 75 18.85 1.31 4.26
C LEU A 75 19.85 0.64 3.32
N TRP A 76 19.37 -0.15 2.35
CA TRP A 76 20.21 -0.79 1.36
C TRP A 76 20.91 0.23 0.44
N ALA A 77 20.20 1.24 -0.05
CA ALA A 77 20.78 2.32 -0.85
C ALA A 77 21.83 3.11 -0.06
N LEU A 78 21.56 3.38 1.22
CA LEU A 78 22.47 4.08 2.11
C LEU A 78 23.73 3.25 2.39
N PHE A 79 23.59 1.93 2.59
CA PHE A 79 24.72 1.02 2.73
C PHE A 79 25.64 1.06 1.50
N TRP A 80 25.09 0.93 0.29
CA TRP A 80 25.89 1.01 -0.93
C TRP A 80 26.43 2.41 -1.20
N GLY A 81 25.68 3.46 -0.85
CA GLY A 81 26.12 4.85 -0.97
C GLY A 81 27.29 5.19 -0.04
N LEU A 82 27.29 4.66 1.19
CA LEU A 82 28.43 4.80 2.11
C LEU A 82 29.67 4.09 1.56
N LEU A 83 29.51 2.88 1.03
CA LEU A 83 30.62 2.16 0.38
C LEU A 83 31.19 2.94 -0.81
N THR A 84 30.35 3.57 -1.64
CA THR A 84 30.86 4.43 -2.74
C THR A 84 31.64 5.65 -2.26
N TRP A 85 31.33 6.16 -1.06
CA TRP A 85 31.99 7.31 -0.50
C TRP A 85 33.37 6.95 0.07
N ASP A 86 33.48 5.80 0.75
CA ASP A 86 34.75 5.32 1.29
C ASP A 86 35.70 4.79 0.21
N ASP A 87 35.17 4.27 -0.92
CA ASP A 87 35.94 3.78 -2.08
C ASP A 87 36.46 4.91 -3.01
N TRP A 88 36.43 6.18 -2.60
CA TRP A 88 37.06 7.31 -3.32
C TRP A 88 38.60 7.25 -3.37
N ARG A 89 39.20 6.05 -3.27
CA ARG A 89 40.60 5.80 -3.62
C ARG A 89 40.72 5.52 -5.14
N PRO A 90 41.71 6.11 -5.84
CA PRO A 90 41.75 6.12 -7.32
C PRO A 90 41.91 4.76 -8.01
N ASP A 91 42.25 3.70 -7.29
CA ASP A 91 42.76 2.46 -7.89
C ASP A 91 41.66 1.40 -8.17
N GLY A 92 40.39 1.69 -7.83
CA GLY A 92 39.28 0.73 -7.79
C GLY A 92 38.22 0.86 -8.89
N VAL A 93 38.60 1.16 -10.14
CA VAL A 93 37.66 1.53 -11.23
C VAL A 93 36.62 0.44 -11.56
N LEU A 94 36.91 -0.85 -11.34
CA LEU A 94 35.95 -1.94 -11.59
C LEU A 94 34.90 -2.14 -10.48
N ARG A 95 35.13 -1.65 -9.25
CA ARG A 95 34.16 -1.73 -8.13
C ARG A 95 33.13 -0.60 -8.14
N SER A 96 33.48 0.54 -8.72
CA SER A 96 32.69 1.78 -8.66
C SER A 96 31.36 1.72 -9.42
N LEU A 97 31.31 1.10 -10.62
CA LEU A 97 30.07 1.05 -11.41
C LEU A 97 28.99 0.16 -10.77
N LEU A 98 29.39 -0.95 -10.13
CA LEU A 98 28.46 -1.87 -9.50
C LEU A 98 27.84 -1.25 -8.24
N THR A 99 28.65 -0.59 -7.40
CA THR A 99 28.17 0.07 -6.18
C THR A 99 27.29 1.28 -6.49
N ILE A 100 27.64 2.08 -7.50
CA ILE A 100 26.79 3.18 -8.00
C ILE A 100 25.46 2.62 -8.57
N SER A 101 25.52 1.57 -9.38
CA SER A 101 24.31 0.95 -9.94
C SER A 101 23.39 0.41 -8.86
N CYS A 102 23.95 -0.27 -7.84
CA CYS A 102 23.19 -0.72 -6.68
C CYS A 102 22.56 0.46 -5.93
N ALA A 103 23.31 1.52 -5.60
CA ALA A 103 22.75 2.69 -4.94
C ALA A 103 21.58 3.32 -5.74
N LEU A 104 21.74 3.46 -7.06
CA LEU A 104 20.71 3.99 -7.96
C LEU A 104 19.46 3.11 -8.01
N ILE A 105 19.61 1.78 -8.07
CA ILE A 105 18.48 0.83 -7.99
C ILE A 105 17.71 1.03 -6.67
N GLY A 106 18.43 1.23 -5.57
CA GLY A 106 17.83 1.45 -4.26
C GLY A 106 17.03 2.74 -4.21
N VAL A 107 17.59 3.84 -4.71
CA VAL A 107 16.90 5.13 -4.84
C VAL A 107 15.67 5.03 -5.75
N ALA A 108 15.78 4.33 -6.88
CA ALA A 108 14.66 4.07 -7.78
C ALA A 108 13.54 3.28 -7.07
N ALA A 109 13.88 2.22 -6.33
CA ALA A 109 12.91 1.44 -5.56
C ALA A 109 12.21 2.28 -4.47
N VAL A 110 12.96 3.12 -3.74
CA VAL A 110 12.39 4.04 -2.73
C VAL A 110 11.45 5.04 -3.38
N SER A 111 11.85 5.66 -4.48
CA SER A 111 11.02 6.65 -5.18
C SER A 111 9.72 6.03 -5.70
N ALA A 112 9.77 4.81 -6.26
CA ALA A 112 8.60 4.05 -6.66
C ALA A 112 7.67 3.76 -5.47
N CYS A 113 8.21 3.33 -4.32
CA CYS A 113 7.43 3.10 -3.11
C CYS A 113 6.73 4.39 -2.61
N VAL A 114 7.42 5.53 -2.65
CA VAL A 114 6.85 6.84 -2.28
C VAL A 114 5.74 7.24 -3.26
N ALA A 115 5.93 7.03 -4.56
CA ALA A 115 4.92 7.31 -5.58
C ALA A 115 3.65 6.49 -5.35
N VAL A 116 3.78 5.17 -5.14
CA VAL A 116 2.66 4.27 -4.80
C VAL A 116 1.94 4.73 -3.54
N ARG A 117 2.70 5.09 -2.50
CA ARG A 117 2.14 5.58 -1.22
C ARG A 117 1.33 6.87 -1.40
N ARG A 118 1.83 7.81 -2.18
CA ARG A 118 1.12 9.06 -2.52
C ARG A 118 -0.15 8.78 -3.30
N ARG A 119 -0.09 7.89 -4.29
CA ARG A 119 -1.23 7.46 -5.10
C ARG A 119 -2.35 6.86 -4.23
N LEU A 120 -2.03 5.87 -3.40
CA LEU A 120 -3.02 5.23 -2.52
C LEU A 120 -3.66 6.21 -1.52
N ARG A 121 -2.88 7.16 -0.97
CA ARG A 121 -3.41 8.20 -0.09
C ARG A 121 -4.45 9.08 -0.80
N ASN A 122 -4.17 9.47 -2.04
CA ASN A 122 -5.08 10.31 -2.82
C ASN A 122 -6.35 9.54 -3.22
N HIS A 123 -6.26 8.23 -3.47
CA HIS A 123 -7.44 7.38 -3.71
C HIS A 123 -8.33 7.27 -2.48
N LEU A 124 -7.76 6.94 -1.32
CA LEU A 124 -8.52 6.85 -0.07
C LEU A 124 -9.24 8.17 0.28
N ARG A 125 -8.61 9.32 0.02
CA ARG A 125 -9.24 10.64 0.19
C ARG A 125 -10.45 10.82 -0.73
N ARG A 126 -10.30 10.48 -2.02
CA ARG A 126 -11.40 10.55 -3.00
C ARG A 126 -12.57 9.63 -2.64
N TRP A 127 -12.29 8.47 -2.07
CA TRP A 127 -13.32 7.54 -1.64
C TRP A 127 -14.05 8.05 -0.40
N ALA A 128 -13.33 8.66 0.56
CA ALA A 128 -13.93 9.28 1.73
C ALA A 128 -14.88 10.44 1.35
N THR A 129 -14.51 11.26 0.37
CA THR A 129 -15.38 12.33 -0.14
C THR A 129 -16.57 11.79 -0.93
N ALA A 130 -16.39 10.73 -1.71
CA ALA A 130 -17.50 10.11 -2.46
C ALA A 130 -18.52 9.40 -1.55
N ALA A 131 -18.09 8.96 -0.36
CA ALA A 131 -18.97 8.33 0.61
C ALA A 131 -19.83 9.34 1.41
N ASN A 132 -19.42 10.61 1.48
CA ASN A 132 -20.14 11.68 2.19
C ASN A 132 -20.31 12.89 1.26
N PRO A 133 -21.29 12.89 0.34
CA PRO A 133 -21.54 14.05 -0.51
C PRO A 133 -21.92 15.26 0.35
N PRO A 134 -21.43 16.48 0.03
CA PRO A 134 -21.92 17.69 0.67
C PRO A 134 -23.43 17.78 0.45
N THR A 135 -24.15 18.05 1.54
CA THR A 135 -25.61 18.20 1.58
C THR A 135 -26.05 19.54 1.04
#